data_AF-A0A9E2KD81-F1
#
_entry.id   AF-A0A9E2KD81-F1
#
_cell.length_a   1.000
_cell.length_b   1.000
_cell.length_c   1.000
_cell.angle_alpha   90.00
_cell.angle_beta   90.00
_cell.angle_gamma   90.00
#
_symmetry.space_group_name_H-M   'P 1'
#
loop_
_entity.id
_entity.type
_entity.pdbx_description
1 polymer ?
#
loop_
_entity_poly.entity_id
_entity_poly.type
_entity_poly.pdbx_seq_one_letter_code
_entity_poly.pdbx_strand_id
1 'polypeptide(L)' 'AKEEVRVGYFVRIKADDEEVEEKVRAVFGEVEVIDGLDSEYAFITKVMKERQFAEKMNDLGEVQIISTIRIQE' A
#
# COMPACT_ATOMS: atom_id res chain seq x y z
N ALA A 1 -7.46 -10.42 -19.29
CA ALA A 1 -8.24 -10.22 -18.05
C ALA A 1 -7.53 -9.20 -17.17
N LYS A 2 -8.20 -8.47 -16.26
CA LYS A 2 -7.54 -7.54 -15.31
C LYS A 2 -6.47 -8.22 -14.43
N GLU A 3 -6.45 -9.55 -14.42
CA GLU A 3 -5.48 -10.41 -13.73
C GLU A 3 -4.03 -10.33 -14.25
N GLU A 4 -3.81 -9.81 -15.47
CA GLU A 4 -2.47 -9.70 -16.06
C GLU A 4 -1.91 -8.27 -16.03
N VAL A 5 -2.72 -7.29 -15.63
CA VAL A 5 -2.31 -5.89 -15.56
C VAL A 5 -1.38 -5.72 -14.37
N ARG A 6 -0.16 -5.26 -14.67
CA ARG A 6 0.84 -4.90 -13.67
C ARG A 6 0.80 -3.39 -13.47
N VAL A 7 0.64 -2.94 -12.23
CA VAL A 7 0.48 -1.52 -11.91
C VAL A 7 1.08 -1.24 -10.53
N GLY A 8 1.57 -0.02 -10.33
CA GLY A 8 1.97 0.48 -9.02
C GLY A 8 0.78 1.12 -8.31
N TYR A 9 0.84 1.19 -6.98
CA TYR A 9 -0.20 1.85 -6.19
C TYR A 9 0.42 2.80 -5.19
N PHE A 10 -0.13 4.01 -5.12
CA PHE A 10 0.03 4.93 -4.00
C PHE A 10 -1.08 4.66 -3.00
N VAL A 11 -0.71 4.29 -1.78
CA VAL A 11 -1.65 3.93 -0.71
C VAL A 11 -1.44 4.91 0.44
N ARG A 12 -2.55 5.41 0.97
CA ARG A 12 -2.59 6.24 2.18
C ARG A 12 -3.36 5.48 3.26
N ILE A 13 -2.78 5.40 4.43
CA ILE A 13 -3.33 4.74 5.62
C ILE A 13 -3.33 5.77 6.74
N LYS A 14 -4.34 5.72 7.61
CA LYS A 14 -4.33 6.51 8.83
C LYS A 14 -3.28 5.94 9.78
N ALA A 15 -2.32 6.76 10.19
CA ALA A 15 -1.23 6.35 11.08
C ALA A 15 -1.65 6.53 12.54
N ASP A 16 -2.69 5.80 12.96
CA ASP A 16 -3.10 5.77 14.38
C ASP A 16 -2.20 4.86 15.23
N ASP A 17 -1.36 4.02 14.60
CA ASP A 17 -0.49 3.03 15.24
C ASP A 17 0.96 3.19 14.76
N GLU A 18 1.92 3.16 15.71
CA GLU A 18 3.37 3.16 15.41
C GLU A 18 3.82 1.92 14.60
N GLU A 19 3.02 0.83 14.59
CA GLU A 19 3.37 -0.43 13.93
C GLU A 19 2.97 -0.50 12.44
N VAL A 20 2.31 0.53 11.89
CA VAL A 20 1.75 0.45 10.52
C VAL A 20 2.84 0.29 9.46
N GLU A 21 3.99 0.92 9.66
CA GLU A 21 5.15 0.81 8.76
C GLU A 21 5.69 -0.62 8.72
N GLU A 22 5.85 -1.26 9.88
CA GLU A 22 6.37 -2.63 9.99
C GLU A 22 5.42 -3.64 9.32
N LYS A 23 4.11 -3.48 9.53
CA LYS A 23 3.08 -4.29 8.86
C LYS A 23 3.11 -4.12 7.35
N VAL A 24 3.20 -2.88 6.86
CA VAL A 24 3.31 -2.60 5.43
C VAL A 24 4.57 -3.25 4.85
N ARG A 25 5.72 -3.13 5.51
CA ARG A 25 6.96 -3.77 5.04
C ARG A 25 6.89 -5.29 5.08
N ALA A 26 6.25 -5.88 6.09
CA ALA A 26 6.08 -7.34 6.17
C ALA A 26 5.23 -7.88 5.00
N VAL A 27 4.19 -7.15 4.60
CA VAL A 27 3.26 -7.57 3.55
C VAL A 27 3.75 -7.20 2.14
N PHE A 28 4.16 -5.94 1.95
CA PHE A 28 4.53 -5.40 0.64
C PHE A 28 6.01 -5.58 0.31
N GLY A 29 6.85 -5.82 1.31
CA GLY A 29 8.30 -5.78 1.19
C GLY A 29 8.79 -4.33 1.22
N GLU A 30 9.87 -4.05 0.48
CA GLU A 30 10.32 -2.68 0.29
C GLU A 30 9.28 -1.85 -0.47
N VAL A 31 8.89 -0.74 0.14
CA VAL A 31 7.99 0.28 -0.40
C VAL A 31 8.69 1.63 -0.37
N GLU A 32 8.31 2.54 -1.26
CA GLU A 32 8.76 3.92 -1.19
C GLU A 32 7.81 4.67 -0.25
N VAL A 33 8.31 5.09 0.91
CA VAL A 33 7.53 5.85 1.91
C VAL A 33 7.46 7.30 1.47
N ILE A 34 6.27 7.89 1.59
CA ILE A 34 6.02 9.29 1.25
C ILE A 34 5.83 10.09 2.54
N ASP A 35 6.83 10.92 2.85
CA ASP A 35 6.80 11.84 3.97
C ASP A 35 5.89 13.07 3.73
N GLY A 36 5.52 13.76 4.81
CA GLY A 36 4.85 15.07 4.75
C GLY A 36 3.33 15.03 4.89
N LEU A 37 2.77 13.94 5.40
CA LEU A 37 1.35 13.83 5.76
C LEU A 37 1.21 13.68 7.28
N ASP A 38 0.55 14.64 7.93
CA ASP A 38 0.27 14.58 9.37
C ASP A 38 -0.74 13.46 9.69
N SER A 39 -0.39 12.60 10.65
CA SER A 39 -1.22 11.47 11.12
C SER A 39 -1.59 10.45 10.03
N GLU A 40 -0.82 10.40 8.94
CA GLU A 40 -1.00 9.41 7.88
C GLU A 40 0.32 8.73 7.56
N TYR A 41 0.21 7.49 7.11
CA TYR A 41 1.30 6.74 6.54
C TYR A 41 0.99 6.49 5.07
N ALA A 42 1.85 6.98 4.19
CA ALA A 42 1.68 6.84 2.75
C ALA A 42 2.88 6.16 2.12
N PHE A 43 2.60 5.31 1.13
CA PHE A 43 3.65 4.56 0.45
C PHE A 43 3.28 4.23 -0.99
N ILE A 44 4.29 4.04 -1.82
CA ILE A 44 4.18 3.54 -3.18
C ILE A 44 4.68 2.09 -3.21
N THR A 45 3.85 1.23 -3.78
CA THR A 45 4.17 -0.19 -3.99
C THR A 45 4.97 -0.41 -5.27
N LYS A 46 5.86 -1.40 -5.27
CA LYS A 46 6.46 -1.90 -6.52
C LYS A 46 5.36 -2.40 -7.46
N VAL A 47 5.59 -2.27 -8.77
CA VAL A 47 4.67 -2.76 -9.80
C VAL A 47 4.38 -4.25 -9.61
N MET A 48 3.11 -4.57 -9.42
CA MET A 48 2.63 -5.95 -9.22
C MET A 48 1.30 -6.18 -9.92
N LYS A 49 0.87 -7.45 -10.01
CA LYS A 49 -0.44 -7.79 -10.56
C LYS A 49 -1.53 -7.22 -9.65
N GLU A 50 -2.63 -6.73 -10.25
CA GLU A 50 -3.78 -6.22 -9.47
C GLU A 50 -4.29 -7.24 -8.43
N ARG A 51 -4.30 -8.53 -8.79
CA ARG A 51 -4.69 -9.61 -7.88
C ARG A 51 -3.76 -9.73 -6.68
N GLN A 52 -2.46 -9.67 -6.91
CA GLN A 52 -1.45 -9.76 -5.85
C GLN A 52 -1.54 -8.55 -4.91
N PHE A 53 -1.82 -7.36 -5.45
CA PHE A 53 -2.08 -6.18 -4.65
C PHE A 53 -3.31 -6.38 -3.75
N ALA A 54 -4.42 -6.88 -4.31
CA ALA A 54 -5.63 -7.14 -3.53
C ALA A 54 -5.41 -8.19 -2.42
N GLU A 55 -4.67 -9.26 -2.69
CA GLU A 55 -4.30 -10.28 -1.69
C GLU A 55 -3.49 -9.63 -0.55
N LYS A 56 -2.45 -8.87 -0.87
CA LYS A 56 -1.63 -8.15 0.11
C LYS A 56 -2.43 -7.12 0.92
N MET A 57 -3.36 -6.39 0.30
CA MET A 57 -4.22 -5.45 1.02
C MET A 57 -5.11 -6.15 2.05
N ASN A 58 -5.53 -7.39 1.81
CA ASN A 58 -6.24 -8.18 2.81
C ASN A 58 -5.31 -8.64 3.93
N ASP A 59 -4.05 -8.97 3.63
CA ASP A 59 -3.04 -9.37 4.62
C ASP A 59 -2.64 -8.23 5.57
N LEU A 60 -2.83 -6.97 5.19
CA LEU A 60 -2.63 -5.81 6.08
C LEU A 60 -3.59 -5.80 7.28
N GLY A 61 -4.70 -6.56 7.22
CA GLY A 61 -5.66 -6.67 8.31
C GLY A 61 -6.47 -5.39 8.54
N GLU A 62 -6.78 -5.11 9.80
CA GLU A 62 -7.65 -3.99 10.22
C GLU A 62 -6.90 -2.64 10.23
N VAL A 63 -6.33 -2.24 9.10
CA VAL A 63 -5.77 -0.89 8.90
C VAL A 63 -6.81 0.02 8.24
N GLN A 64 -6.88 1.28 8.69
CA GLN A 64 -7.79 2.25 8.10
C GLN A 64 -7.18 2.85 6.82
N ILE A 65 -7.51 2.29 5.67
CA ILE A 65 -7.10 2.82 4.36
C ILE A 65 -7.86 4.12 4.07
N ILE A 66 -7.12 5.21 3.87
CA ILE A 66 -7.64 6.52 3.48
C ILE A 66 -7.83 6.58 1.96
N SER A 67 -6.83 6.12 1.21
CA SER A 67 -6.85 6.19 -0.25
C SER A 67 -5.97 5.12 -0.90
N THR A 68 -6.33 4.75 -2.11
CA THR A 68 -5.53 3.86 -2.97
C THR A 68 -5.67 4.36 -4.41
N ILE A 69 -4.55 4.81 -4.97
CA ILE A 69 -4.49 5.39 -6.31
C ILE A 69 -3.57 4.53 -7.17
N ARG A 70 -4.05 4.12 -8.35
CA ARG A 70 -3.21 3.44 -9.34
C ARG A 70 -2.23 4.44 -9.92
N ILE A 71 -0.96 4.07 -9.96
CA ILE A 71 0.08 4.81 -10.64
C ILE A 71 0.49 3.98 -11.86
N GLN A 72 0.26 4.54 -13.04
CA GLN A 72 0.90 4.03 -14.25
C GLN A 72 2.30 4.62 -14.30
N GLU A 73 3.32 3.77 -14.34
CA GLU A 73 4.62 4.16 -14.91
C GLU A 73 4.49 4.28 -16.44
#